data_AF-A0A7V6C6X3-F1
#
_entry.id   AF-A0A7V6C6X3-F1
#
_cell.length_a   1.000
_cell.length_b   1.000
_cell.length_c   1.000
_cell.angle_alpha   90.00
_cell.angle_beta   90.00
_cell.angle_gamma   90.00
#
_symmetry.space_group_name_H-M   'P 1'
#
loop_
_entity.id
_entity.type
_entity.pdbx_description
1 polymer ?
#
loop_
_entity_poly.entity_id
_entity_poly.type
_entity_poly.pdbx_seq_one_letter_code
_entity_poly.pdbx_strand_id
1 'polypeptide(L)'
;MRLIYATDIHGDFDKVKSLLFGTIADMYIIAGDLIDIPFYNMGTSIRYHELQSYFHGLRRKMEKEDMLIEDFVDELLECPNVSEEIQHFGTRYQQYTIRARRVMQQKYKVLKDILDIRQKSQILCLPGNYDMDLRFTSLHEHDLHLHWHQREKLRIGGYGGAAIWTAGIPERYIVNYRAGMGADEQQNEMYRFFRAVHPDVIVTHQPAYGIHDTAFYGGPVGSPSLRDYCDNNHVLLCLTGHAHNAWGVRYNSGTLFLNPSNFGEVTSATGEVSEGGFFHQIELTEKRVEKIIFRKISNGNVFDIADYYLKDGTLTQEIIDTERYTYLRNMQNFDTNTVKYSHIPEIELFNDIKRFFRMFQTPETEDRIDMLEEVVQLFKDKIKDPIAMDVMGSVNMGISYNTSDIDFVIYFRCGTECQGDFSQCERSRRAMRIISEILGTRFDFDILDCINLDLVEKSIREKNYECETTQRFVAYRSMCRSINYRFIAPVEDLLNRDILFRKELEGSVQSYLRIFTTTSPHMISFKKYESRLSALGVRLPESIRRKITQYLKEEPS
;
A
#
# COMPACT_ATOMS: atom_id res chain seq x y z
N MET A 1 15.37 -19.22 -26.29
CA MET A 1 14.45 -18.24 -25.67
C MET A 1 14.83 -17.98 -24.21
N ARG A 2 14.93 -16.71 -23.82
CA ARG A 2 15.01 -16.26 -22.43
C ARG A 2 13.67 -15.68 -21.99
N LEU A 3 13.12 -16.24 -20.92
CA LEU A 3 11.87 -15.82 -20.30
C LEU A 3 12.16 -15.23 -18.91
N ILE A 4 11.56 -14.09 -18.58
CA ILE A 4 11.55 -13.54 -17.21
C ILE A 4 10.13 -13.62 -16.66
N TYR A 5 10.00 -14.20 -15.47
CA TYR A 5 8.73 -14.38 -14.77
C TYR A 5 8.78 -13.69 -13.40
N ALA A 6 7.89 -12.72 -13.20
CA ALA A 6 7.64 -12.07 -11.93
C ALA A 6 6.15 -12.14 -11.59
N THR A 7 5.83 -12.37 -10.32
CA THR A 7 4.45 -12.44 -9.83
C THR A 7 4.27 -11.60 -8.58
N ASP A 8 3.02 -11.33 -8.20
CA ASP A 8 2.66 -10.63 -6.96
C ASP A 8 3.30 -9.24 -6.94
N ILE A 9 2.92 -8.42 -7.92
CA ILE A 9 3.53 -7.10 -8.16
C ILE A 9 3.16 -6.09 -7.08
N HIS A 10 1.97 -6.23 -6.48
CA HIS A 10 1.42 -5.37 -5.43
C HIS A 10 1.64 -3.88 -5.72
N GLY A 11 1.36 -3.46 -6.96
CA GLY A 11 1.44 -2.05 -7.36
C GLY A 11 2.85 -1.45 -7.46
N ASP A 12 3.92 -2.24 -7.31
CA ASP A 12 5.31 -1.74 -7.36
C ASP A 12 5.81 -1.53 -8.80
N PHE A 13 5.18 -0.57 -9.46
CA PHE A 13 5.40 -0.26 -10.88
C PHE A 13 6.79 0.32 -11.15
N ASP A 14 7.39 1.02 -10.18
CA ASP A 14 8.77 1.51 -10.30
C ASP A 14 9.78 0.36 -10.32
N LYS A 15 9.53 -0.69 -9.54
CA LYS A 15 10.36 -1.90 -9.59
C LYS A 15 10.14 -2.70 -10.88
N VAL A 16 8.91 -2.77 -11.41
CA VAL A 16 8.65 -3.38 -12.73
C VAL A 16 9.41 -2.61 -13.81
N LYS A 17 9.36 -1.28 -13.79
CA LYS A 17 10.15 -0.43 -14.68
C LYS A 17 11.64 -0.76 -14.55
N SER A 18 12.15 -0.85 -13.33
CA SER A 18 13.56 -1.19 -13.05
C SER A 18 13.94 -2.57 -13.58
N LEU A 19 13.05 -3.57 -13.47
CA LEU A 19 13.24 -4.91 -14.03
C LEU A 19 13.36 -4.86 -15.55
N LEU A 20 12.44 -4.13 -16.22
CA LEU A 20 12.45 -3.99 -17.67
C LEU A 20 13.69 -3.26 -18.18
N PHE A 21 14.25 -2.29 -17.43
CA PHE A 21 15.50 -1.61 -17.80
C PHE A 21 16.75 -2.42 -17.46
N GLY A 22 16.76 -3.09 -16.30
CA GLY A 22 17.91 -3.82 -15.77
C GLY A 22 18.12 -5.21 -16.36
N THR A 23 17.18 -5.71 -17.17
CA THR A 23 17.24 -7.06 -17.77
C THR A 23 16.95 -7.06 -19.27
N ILE A 24 17.31 -8.16 -19.94
CA ILE A 24 16.98 -8.40 -21.35
C ILE A 24 16.44 -9.82 -21.46
N ALA A 25 15.20 -9.95 -21.94
CA ALA A 25 14.55 -11.22 -22.25
C ALA A 25 13.76 -11.16 -23.56
N ASP A 26 13.54 -12.32 -24.18
CA ASP A 26 12.68 -12.46 -25.35
C ASP A 26 11.20 -12.28 -24.98
N MET A 27 10.86 -12.69 -23.75
CA MET A 27 9.53 -12.60 -23.19
C MET A 27 9.58 -12.25 -21.70
N TYR A 28 8.63 -11.41 -21.27
CA TYR A 28 8.33 -11.13 -19.88
C TYR A 28 6.91 -11.60 -19.57
N ILE A 29 6.74 -12.27 -18.44
CA ILE A 29 5.43 -12.59 -17.89
C ILE A 29 5.35 -11.90 -16.52
N ILE A 30 4.49 -10.90 -16.44
CA ILE A 30 4.23 -10.07 -15.25
C ILE A 30 2.86 -10.48 -14.73
N ALA A 31 2.83 -11.40 -13.77
CA ALA A 31 1.62 -12.06 -13.31
C ALA A 31 1.21 -11.60 -11.92
N GLY A 32 -0.01 -11.92 -11.51
CA GLY A 32 -0.44 -11.99 -10.12
C GLY A 32 -0.45 -10.65 -9.37
N ASP A 33 -1.60 -10.30 -8.82
CA ASP A 33 -1.80 -9.14 -7.95
C ASP A 33 -1.04 -7.91 -8.47
N LEU A 34 -1.36 -7.53 -9.72
CA LEU A 34 -0.68 -6.46 -10.44
C LEU A 34 -0.79 -5.12 -9.69
N ILE A 35 -1.89 -4.92 -8.96
CA ILE A 35 -2.12 -3.78 -8.07
C ILE A 35 -2.21 -4.21 -6.60
N ASP A 36 -1.98 -3.26 -5.69
CA ASP A 36 -2.02 -3.41 -4.24
C ASP A 36 -3.40 -3.19 -3.62
N ILE A 37 -4.03 -2.06 -3.94
CA ILE A 37 -5.34 -1.63 -3.42
C ILE A 37 -6.10 -0.84 -4.48
N PRO A 38 -7.45 -0.78 -4.43
CA PRO A 38 -8.23 -0.11 -5.46
C PRO A 38 -8.37 1.41 -5.20
N PHE A 39 -7.54 1.99 -4.34
CA PHE A 39 -7.52 3.41 -4.01
C PHE A 39 -6.07 3.93 -3.91
N TYR A 40 -5.89 5.25 -3.98
CA TYR A 40 -4.58 5.89 -3.72
C TYR A 40 -4.31 6.11 -2.22
N ASN A 41 -5.33 5.93 -1.38
CA ASN A 41 -5.28 6.28 0.03
C ASN A 41 -5.80 5.10 0.86
N MET A 42 -4.96 4.62 1.78
CA MET A 42 -5.25 3.49 2.66
C MET A 42 -6.51 3.70 3.52
N GLY A 43 -6.76 4.93 4.00
CA GLY A 43 -7.97 5.26 4.75
C GLY A 43 -9.26 5.13 3.92
N THR A 44 -9.19 5.31 2.59
CA THR A 44 -10.34 5.04 1.72
C THR A 44 -10.53 3.55 1.50
N SER A 45 -9.44 2.78 1.35
CA SER A 45 -9.49 1.31 1.34
C SER A 45 -10.14 0.74 2.60
N ILE A 46 -9.74 1.21 3.79
CA ILE A 46 -10.29 0.73 5.07
C ILE A 46 -11.81 0.99 5.13
N ARG A 47 -12.26 2.21 4.81
CA ARG A 47 -13.70 2.55 4.81
C ARG A 47 -14.49 1.71 3.81
N TYR A 48 -13.92 1.49 2.62
CA TYR A 48 -14.55 0.64 1.62
C TYR A 48 -14.66 -0.81 2.12
N HIS A 49 -13.59 -1.35 2.71
CA HIS A 49 -13.55 -2.68 3.30
C HIS A 49 -14.57 -2.82 4.45
N GLU A 50 -14.72 -1.82 5.32
CA GLU A 50 -15.71 -1.81 6.40
C GLU A 50 -17.15 -1.90 5.85
N LEU A 51 -17.47 -1.09 4.84
CA LEU A 51 -18.78 -1.14 4.18
C LEU A 51 -19.00 -2.47 3.44
N GLN A 52 -17.99 -2.96 2.75
CA GLN A 52 -18.05 -4.25 2.07
C GLN A 52 -18.29 -5.39 3.07
N SER A 53 -17.60 -5.37 4.22
CA SER A 53 -17.76 -6.36 5.29
C SER A 53 -19.14 -6.29 5.94
N TYR A 54 -19.68 -5.08 6.13
CA TYR A 54 -21.04 -4.85 6.61
C TYR A 54 -22.07 -5.51 5.67
N PHE A 55 -21.99 -5.21 4.36
CA PHE A 55 -22.91 -5.77 3.37
C PHE A 55 -22.71 -7.26 3.14
N HIS A 56 -21.47 -7.75 3.18
CA HIS A 56 -21.18 -9.19 3.16
C HIS A 56 -21.87 -9.90 4.33
N GLY A 57 -21.75 -9.36 5.55
CA GLY A 57 -22.42 -9.90 6.73
C GLY A 57 -23.94 -9.87 6.65
N LEU A 58 -24.50 -8.79 6.08
CA LEU A 58 -25.94 -8.67 5.87
C LEU A 58 -26.46 -9.64 4.80
N ARG A 59 -25.76 -9.77 3.67
CA ARG A 59 -26.03 -10.73 2.59
C ARG A 59 -26.14 -12.15 3.13
N ARG A 60 -25.19 -12.56 3.98
CA ARG A 60 -25.20 -13.87 4.64
C ARG A 60 -26.38 -14.07 5.60
N LYS A 61 -26.72 -13.04 6.40
CA LYS A 61 -27.88 -13.11 7.31
C LYS A 61 -29.21 -13.23 6.57
N MET A 62 -29.26 -12.80 5.31
CA MET A 62 -30.43 -12.84 4.46
C MET A 62 -30.42 -14.02 3.48
N GLU A 63 -29.45 -14.94 3.60
CA GLU A 63 -29.33 -16.15 2.75
C GLU A 63 -29.23 -15.83 1.25
N LYS A 64 -28.52 -14.75 0.89
CA LYS A 64 -28.32 -14.28 -0.49
C LYS A 64 -26.87 -14.38 -0.98
N GLU A 65 -26.12 -15.37 -0.50
CA GLU A 65 -24.70 -15.55 -0.86
C GLU A 65 -24.43 -15.87 -2.34
N ASP A 66 -25.46 -16.23 -3.11
CA ASP A 66 -25.39 -16.48 -4.55
C ASP A 66 -25.29 -15.19 -5.39
N MET A 67 -25.60 -14.03 -4.80
CA MET A 67 -25.48 -12.72 -5.42
C MET A 67 -24.12 -12.07 -5.13
N LEU A 68 -23.61 -11.25 -6.05
CA LEU A 68 -22.47 -10.37 -5.74
C LEU A 68 -22.86 -9.34 -4.68
N ILE A 69 -21.91 -8.88 -3.85
CA ILE A 69 -22.20 -7.85 -2.84
C ILE A 69 -22.78 -6.61 -3.51
N GLU A 70 -22.22 -6.19 -4.65
CA GLU A 70 -22.71 -5.03 -5.38
C GLU A 70 -24.17 -5.19 -5.84
N ASP A 71 -24.53 -6.34 -6.42
CA ASP A 71 -25.92 -6.61 -6.84
C ASP A 71 -26.87 -6.65 -5.64
N PHE A 72 -26.44 -7.24 -4.52
CA PHE A 72 -27.21 -7.27 -3.29
C PHE A 72 -27.46 -5.88 -2.71
N VAL A 73 -26.45 -5.00 -2.73
CA VAL A 73 -26.61 -3.61 -2.29
C VAL A 73 -27.54 -2.83 -3.21
N ASP A 74 -27.42 -3.04 -4.53
CA ASP A 74 -28.30 -2.41 -5.52
C ASP A 74 -29.77 -2.80 -5.23
N GLU A 75 -30.06 -4.08 -5.02
CA GLU A 75 -31.41 -4.57 -4.69
C GLU A 75 -31.92 -4.00 -3.34
N LEU A 76 -31.07 -3.92 -2.31
CA LEU A 76 -31.44 -3.34 -1.02
C LEU A 76 -31.85 -1.87 -1.14
N LEU A 77 -31.17 -1.10 -2.00
CA LEU A 77 -31.45 0.33 -2.18
C LEU A 77 -32.71 0.60 -3.00
N GLU A 78 -33.15 -0.38 -3.80
CA GLU A 78 -34.43 -0.32 -4.53
C GLU A 78 -35.64 -0.62 -3.63
N CYS A 79 -35.42 -1.16 -2.42
CA CYS A 79 -36.49 -1.50 -1.49
C CYS A 79 -37.10 -0.25 -0.84
N PRO A 80 -38.42 0.01 -0.95
CA PRO A 80 -39.05 1.25 -0.50
C PRO A 80 -39.06 1.45 1.02
N ASN A 81 -38.84 0.39 1.80
CA ASN A 81 -38.85 0.40 3.26
C ASN A 81 -37.47 0.10 3.88
N VAL A 82 -36.39 0.32 3.14
CA VAL A 82 -35.02 0.14 3.66
C VAL A 82 -34.71 1.16 4.74
N SER A 83 -33.95 0.78 5.78
CA SER A 83 -33.61 1.70 6.88
C SER A 83 -32.71 2.84 6.38
N GLU A 84 -32.79 4.02 7.02
CA GLU A 84 -31.93 5.17 6.68
C GLU A 84 -30.44 4.84 6.78
N GLU A 85 -30.05 3.98 7.74
CA GLU A 85 -28.67 3.52 7.89
C GLU A 85 -28.20 2.70 6.69
N ILE A 86 -28.99 1.70 6.26
CA ILE A 86 -28.68 0.86 5.10
C ILE A 86 -28.67 1.72 3.83
N GLN A 87 -29.60 2.67 3.70
CA GLN A 87 -29.64 3.59 2.57
C GLN A 87 -28.36 4.44 2.49
N HIS A 88 -27.92 4.99 3.62
CA HIS A 88 -26.69 5.78 3.71
C HIS A 88 -25.44 4.95 3.40
N PHE A 89 -25.29 3.78 4.03
CA PHE A 89 -24.15 2.90 3.82
C PHE A 89 -24.11 2.35 2.40
N GLY A 90 -25.26 1.98 1.83
CA GLY A 90 -25.35 1.40 0.50
C GLY A 90 -24.98 2.42 -0.56
N THR A 91 -25.50 3.64 -0.45
CA THR A 91 -25.15 4.75 -1.36
C THR A 91 -23.65 5.05 -1.31
N ARG A 92 -23.04 5.08 -0.12
CA ARG A 92 -21.59 5.28 0.02
C ARG A 92 -20.78 4.12 -0.55
N TYR A 93 -21.25 2.89 -0.34
CA TYR A 93 -20.61 1.71 -0.89
C TYR A 93 -20.61 1.75 -2.44
N GLN A 94 -21.75 2.03 -3.07
CA GLN A 94 -21.85 2.22 -4.53
C GLN A 94 -20.88 3.29 -5.04
N GLN A 95 -20.83 4.45 -4.38
CA GLN A 95 -19.91 5.54 -4.74
C GLN A 95 -18.44 5.11 -4.64
N TYR A 96 -18.06 4.41 -3.57
CA TYR A 96 -16.71 3.88 -3.43
C TYR A 96 -16.40 2.80 -4.47
N THR A 97 -17.35 1.91 -4.80
CA THR A 97 -17.19 0.89 -5.85
C THR A 97 -16.94 1.52 -7.22
N ILE A 98 -17.68 2.59 -7.57
CA ILE A 98 -17.45 3.34 -8.82
C ILE A 98 -16.06 3.99 -8.81
N ARG A 99 -15.66 4.58 -7.68
CA ARG A 99 -14.34 5.21 -7.53
C ARG A 99 -13.21 4.18 -7.60
N ALA A 100 -13.38 3.03 -6.95
CA ALA A 100 -12.44 1.90 -6.98
C ALA A 100 -12.14 1.49 -8.41
N ARG A 101 -13.19 1.23 -9.21
CA ARG A 101 -13.07 0.90 -10.64
C ARG A 101 -12.19 1.91 -11.39
N ARG A 102 -12.47 3.21 -11.23
CA ARG A 102 -11.72 4.27 -11.93
C ARG A 102 -10.25 4.27 -11.53
N VAL A 103 -9.94 4.11 -10.25
CA VAL A 103 -8.56 4.09 -9.76
C VAL A 103 -7.82 2.83 -10.23
N MET A 104 -8.45 1.66 -10.17
CA MET A 104 -7.87 0.41 -10.68
C MET A 104 -7.54 0.55 -12.18
N GLN A 105 -8.50 1.02 -12.99
CA GLN A 105 -8.28 1.26 -14.42
C GLN A 105 -7.11 2.24 -14.68
N GLN A 106 -6.99 3.29 -13.86
CA GLN A 106 -5.88 4.23 -13.99
C GLN A 106 -4.53 3.60 -13.62
N LYS A 107 -4.48 2.73 -12.60
CA LYS A 107 -3.27 1.97 -12.24
C LYS A 107 -2.85 1.03 -13.38
N TYR A 108 -3.78 0.31 -14.00
CA TYR A 108 -3.49 -0.52 -15.17
C TYR A 108 -2.99 0.29 -16.36
N LYS A 109 -3.46 1.53 -16.54
CA LYS A 109 -2.97 2.41 -17.59
C LYS A 109 -1.50 2.79 -17.35
N VAL A 110 -1.16 3.15 -16.11
CA VAL A 110 0.22 3.45 -15.72
C VAL A 110 1.12 2.23 -15.94
N LEU A 111 0.66 1.03 -15.55
CA LEU A 111 1.41 -0.19 -15.80
C LEU A 111 1.59 -0.42 -17.30
N LYS A 112 0.54 -0.31 -18.12
CA LYS A 112 0.64 -0.43 -19.59
C LYS A 112 1.69 0.51 -20.17
N ASP A 113 1.65 1.79 -19.76
CA ASP A 113 2.60 2.80 -20.23
C ASP A 113 4.05 2.41 -19.89
N ILE A 114 4.29 1.72 -18.77
CA ILE A 114 5.60 1.18 -18.38
C ILE A 114 5.99 -0.03 -19.25
N LEU A 115 5.07 -0.94 -19.53
CA LEU A 115 5.33 -2.13 -20.35
C LEU A 115 5.66 -1.73 -21.80
N ASP A 116 4.93 -0.77 -22.36
CA ASP A 116 5.07 -0.31 -23.75
C ASP A 116 6.43 0.36 -24.05
N ILE A 117 7.21 0.72 -23.03
CA ILE A 117 8.59 1.22 -23.19
C ILE A 117 9.48 0.19 -23.91
N ARG A 118 9.19 -1.12 -23.76
CA ARG A 118 9.98 -2.23 -24.31
C ARG A 118 9.36 -2.79 -25.60
N GLN A 119 9.57 -2.11 -26.73
CA GLN A 119 8.98 -2.50 -28.02
C GLN A 119 9.49 -3.83 -28.64
N LYS A 120 10.64 -4.37 -28.19
CA LYS A 120 11.27 -5.55 -28.80
C LYS A 120 10.97 -6.88 -28.11
N SER A 121 10.46 -6.86 -26.88
CA SER A 121 10.19 -8.06 -26.08
C SER A 121 8.68 -8.26 -25.99
N GLN A 122 8.22 -9.52 -26.04
CA GLN A 122 6.81 -9.81 -25.80
C GLN A 122 6.53 -9.73 -24.30
N ILE A 123 5.52 -8.98 -23.89
CA ILE A 123 5.15 -8.85 -22.48
C ILE A 123 3.71 -9.31 -22.31
N LEU A 124 3.51 -10.28 -21.42
CA LEU A 124 2.21 -10.85 -21.08
C LEU A 124 1.91 -10.56 -19.61
N CYS A 125 0.63 -10.33 -19.30
CA CYS A 125 0.11 -10.07 -17.98
C CYS A 125 -0.93 -11.11 -17.59
N LEU A 126 -0.87 -11.57 -16.34
CA LEU A 126 -1.89 -12.47 -15.79
C LEU A 126 -2.49 -11.83 -14.53
N PRO A 127 -3.83 -11.66 -14.44
CA PRO A 127 -4.47 -11.12 -13.24
C PRO A 127 -4.39 -12.11 -12.06
N GLY A 128 -4.17 -11.59 -10.85
CA GLY A 128 -4.35 -12.32 -9.59
C GLY A 128 -5.72 -12.11 -8.95
N ASN A 129 -5.79 -12.25 -7.63
CA ASN A 129 -7.03 -12.09 -6.87
C ASN A 129 -7.32 -10.62 -6.47
N TYR A 130 -6.32 -9.75 -6.57
CA TYR A 130 -6.48 -8.30 -6.41
C TYR A 130 -6.91 -7.59 -7.70
N ASP A 131 -6.85 -8.31 -8.83
CA ASP A 131 -6.94 -7.69 -10.14
C ASP A 131 -8.32 -7.73 -10.75
N MET A 132 -8.63 -6.68 -11.51
CA MET A 132 -9.76 -6.70 -12.43
C MET A 132 -9.52 -7.74 -13.54
N ASP A 133 -10.62 -8.20 -14.13
CA ASP A 133 -10.57 -8.86 -15.43
C ASP A 133 -9.94 -7.94 -16.50
N LEU A 134 -8.72 -8.29 -16.94
CA LEU A 134 -7.87 -7.44 -17.76
C LEU A 134 -8.47 -7.15 -19.14
N ARG A 135 -9.40 -7.99 -19.61
CA ARG A 135 -10.17 -7.79 -20.84
C ARG A 135 -10.89 -6.44 -20.88
N PHE A 136 -11.24 -5.89 -19.70
CA PHE A 136 -11.93 -4.61 -19.56
C PHE A 136 -11.01 -3.46 -19.12
N THR A 137 -9.69 -3.61 -19.31
CA THR A 137 -8.67 -2.67 -18.89
C THR A 137 -7.76 -2.26 -20.05
N SER A 138 -6.86 -1.30 -19.79
CA SER A 138 -5.80 -0.92 -20.73
C SER A 138 -4.78 -2.03 -21.00
N LEU A 139 -4.74 -3.09 -20.18
CA LEU A 139 -3.84 -4.23 -20.34
C LEU A 139 -4.41 -5.36 -21.20
N HIS A 140 -5.59 -5.20 -21.82
CA HIS A 140 -6.24 -6.25 -22.62
C HIS A 140 -5.34 -6.83 -23.73
N GLU A 141 -4.44 -6.06 -24.33
CA GLU A 141 -3.48 -6.56 -25.35
C GLU A 141 -2.38 -7.45 -24.75
N HIS A 142 -2.14 -7.34 -23.44
CA HIS A 142 -1.18 -8.14 -22.69
C HIS A 142 -1.84 -9.32 -21.97
N ASP A 143 -3.17 -9.40 -21.92
CA ASP A 143 -3.90 -10.34 -21.07
C ASP A 143 -3.66 -11.80 -21.46
N LEU A 144 -3.26 -12.61 -20.48
CA LEU A 144 -3.01 -14.03 -20.61
C LEU A 144 -4.13 -14.90 -20.01
N HIS A 145 -5.07 -14.35 -19.25
CA HIS A 145 -6.16 -15.15 -18.67
C HIS A 145 -7.10 -15.65 -19.78
N LEU A 146 -7.25 -16.98 -19.90
CA LEU A 146 -7.97 -17.66 -20.98
C LEU A 146 -7.43 -17.36 -22.39
N HIS A 147 -6.18 -16.91 -22.46
CA HIS A 147 -5.46 -16.70 -23.71
C HIS A 147 -4.22 -17.58 -23.76
N TRP A 148 -3.76 -17.83 -24.98
CA TRP A 148 -2.51 -18.54 -25.21
C TRP A 148 -1.73 -17.87 -26.33
N HIS A 149 -0.41 -17.98 -26.23
CA HIS A 149 0.52 -17.45 -27.22
C HIS A 149 1.51 -18.53 -27.63
N GLN A 150 1.85 -18.54 -28.91
CA GLN A 150 2.94 -19.35 -29.43
C GLN A 150 4.21 -18.49 -29.51
N ARG A 151 5.31 -18.98 -28.93
CA ARG A 151 6.64 -18.42 -29.14
C ARG A 151 7.58 -19.57 -29.49
N GLU A 152 8.20 -19.50 -30.66
CA GLU A 152 8.97 -20.61 -31.21
C GLU A 152 8.13 -21.92 -31.21
N LYS A 153 8.65 -23.00 -30.62
CA LYS A 153 7.96 -24.30 -30.50
C LYS A 153 7.10 -24.42 -29.22
N LEU A 154 7.08 -23.39 -28.36
CA LEU A 154 6.41 -23.41 -27.07
C LEU A 154 5.04 -22.73 -27.14
N ARG A 155 4.03 -23.42 -26.60
CA ARG A 155 2.71 -22.87 -26.34
C ARG A 155 2.60 -22.45 -24.88
N ILE A 156 2.29 -21.19 -24.65
CA ILE A 156 2.13 -20.62 -23.31
C ILE A 156 0.65 -20.29 -23.12
N GLY A 157 0.03 -20.80 -22.08
CA GLY A 157 -1.37 -20.52 -21.75
C GLY A 157 -1.51 -20.10 -20.30
N GLY A 158 -2.47 -19.22 -20.00
CA GLY A 158 -2.67 -18.76 -18.63
C GLY A 158 -4.12 -18.76 -18.14
N TYR A 159 -4.24 -18.86 -16.82
CA TYR A 159 -5.50 -18.75 -16.11
C TYR A 159 -5.29 -17.99 -14.79
N GLY A 160 -5.66 -16.71 -14.82
CA GLY A 160 -5.61 -15.81 -13.66
C GLY A 160 -6.74 -15.98 -12.64
N GLY A 161 -6.69 -15.16 -11.59
CA GLY A 161 -7.57 -15.23 -10.42
C GLY A 161 -7.14 -16.29 -9.39
N ALA A 162 -7.84 -16.33 -8.25
CA ALA A 162 -7.69 -17.39 -7.25
C ALA A 162 -9.02 -17.66 -6.54
N ALA A 163 -9.16 -18.86 -5.96
CA ALA A 163 -10.32 -19.30 -5.20
C ALA A 163 -10.35 -18.70 -3.78
N ILE A 164 -10.28 -17.37 -3.67
CA ILE A 164 -10.32 -16.65 -2.40
C ILE A 164 -11.14 -15.37 -2.54
N TRP A 165 -11.90 -15.05 -1.49
CA TRP A 165 -12.52 -13.74 -1.37
C TRP A 165 -11.48 -12.70 -0.93
N THR A 166 -11.25 -11.68 -1.75
CA THR A 166 -10.26 -10.62 -1.47
C THR A 166 -10.97 -9.39 -0.94
N ALA A 167 -11.01 -9.26 0.39
CA ALA A 167 -11.67 -8.15 1.04
C ALA A 167 -10.99 -6.81 0.67
N GLY A 168 -11.79 -5.77 0.48
CA GLY A 168 -11.34 -4.44 0.05
C GLY A 168 -11.25 -4.27 -1.47
N ILE A 169 -11.49 -5.32 -2.27
CA ILE A 169 -11.57 -5.27 -3.74
C ILE A 169 -13.03 -5.48 -4.18
N PRO A 170 -13.59 -4.71 -5.14
CA PRO A 170 -14.96 -4.94 -5.61
C PRO A 170 -15.14 -6.30 -6.29
N GLU A 171 -16.11 -7.11 -5.83
CA GLU A 171 -16.32 -8.49 -6.30
C GLU A 171 -16.74 -8.53 -7.77
N ARG A 172 -17.51 -7.54 -8.21
CA ARG A 172 -17.99 -7.46 -9.59
C ARG A 172 -16.87 -7.33 -10.63
N TYR A 173 -15.73 -6.77 -10.28
CA TYR A 173 -14.69 -6.43 -11.25
C TYR A 173 -13.56 -7.45 -11.34
N ILE A 174 -13.38 -8.29 -10.32
CA ILE A 174 -12.30 -9.28 -10.29
C ILE A 174 -12.57 -10.43 -11.27
N VAL A 175 -11.51 -11.16 -11.61
CA VAL A 175 -11.64 -12.42 -12.35
C VAL A 175 -12.46 -13.42 -11.54
N ASN A 176 -13.60 -13.85 -12.10
CA ASN A 176 -14.41 -14.89 -11.48
C ASN A 176 -13.71 -16.25 -11.63
N TYR A 177 -13.10 -16.72 -10.55
CA TYR A 177 -12.31 -17.95 -10.56
C TYR A 177 -13.22 -19.20 -10.58
N ARG A 178 -13.42 -19.77 -11.77
CA ARG A 178 -14.26 -20.95 -12.01
C ARG A 178 -13.46 -22.26 -12.07
N ALA A 179 -12.43 -22.33 -11.23
CA ALA A 179 -11.55 -23.49 -11.11
C ALA A 179 -11.29 -23.89 -9.64
N GLY A 180 -12.18 -23.48 -8.73
CA GLY A 180 -12.08 -23.75 -7.29
C GLY A 180 -12.27 -25.22 -6.91
N MET A 181 -11.98 -25.54 -5.64
CA MET A 181 -12.11 -26.90 -5.12
C MET A 181 -13.55 -27.42 -5.21
N GLY A 182 -13.71 -28.66 -5.66
CA GLY A 182 -15.01 -29.34 -5.74
C GLY A 182 -15.70 -29.28 -7.12
N ALA A 183 -15.17 -28.50 -8.07
CA ALA A 183 -15.62 -28.59 -9.47
C ALA A 183 -15.08 -29.88 -10.11
N ASP A 184 -15.97 -30.69 -10.70
CA ASP A 184 -15.58 -31.79 -11.58
C ASP A 184 -14.73 -31.26 -12.74
N GLU A 185 -13.82 -32.06 -13.30
CA GLU A 185 -12.96 -31.72 -14.43
C GLU A 185 -13.76 -31.17 -15.62
N GLN A 186 -14.99 -31.67 -15.82
CA GLN A 186 -15.90 -31.20 -16.87
C GLN A 186 -16.48 -29.81 -16.62
N GLN A 187 -16.48 -29.33 -15.38
CA GLN A 187 -16.99 -28.01 -15.00
C GLN A 187 -15.87 -27.02 -14.67
N ASN A 188 -14.64 -27.49 -14.43
CA ASN A 188 -13.48 -26.66 -14.17
C ASN A 188 -13.02 -25.92 -15.44
N GLU A 189 -13.19 -24.60 -15.48
CA GLU A 189 -12.93 -23.77 -16.66
C GLU A 189 -11.45 -23.80 -17.08
N MET A 190 -10.55 -23.70 -16.10
CA MET A 190 -9.10 -23.79 -16.31
C MET A 190 -8.71 -25.12 -16.93
N TYR A 191 -9.21 -26.24 -16.38
CA TYR A 191 -8.89 -27.57 -16.88
C TYR A 191 -9.36 -27.75 -18.33
N ARG A 192 -10.59 -27.31 -18.63
CA ARG A 192 -11.14 -27.34 -20.00
C ARG A 192 -10.34 -26.48 -20.97
N PHE A 193 -9.94 -25.28 -20.54
CA PHE A 193 -9.12 -24.39 -21.33
C PHE A 193 -7.78 -25.04 -21.65
N PHE A 194 -7.06 -25.57 -20.66
CA PHE A 194 -5.79 -26.23 -20.88
C PHE A 194 -5.92 -27.52 -21.70
N ARG A 195 -6.98 -28.32 -21.51
CA ARG A 195 -7.30 -29.47 -22.38
C ARG A 195 -7.47 -29.07 -23.85
N ALA A 196 -8.06 -27.92 -24.14
CA ALA A 196 -8.23 -27.44 -25.51
C ALA A 196 -6.92 -26.88 -26.09
N VAL A 197 -6.14 -26.19 -25.24
CA VAL A 197 -4.92 -25.49 -25.65
C VAL A 197 -3.70 -26.40 -25.66
N HIS A 198 -3.59 -27.42 -24.82
CA HIS A 198 -2.36 -28.21 -24.62
C HIS A 198 -1.09 -27.34 -24.48
N PRO A 199 -1.00 -26.46 -23.46
CA PRO A 199 0.16 -25.60 -23.28
C PRO A 199 1.40 -26.39 -22.83
N ASP A 200 2.58 -26.00 -23.34
CA ASP A 200 3.87 -26.44 -22.82
C ASP A 200 4.25 -25.66 -21.55
N VAL A 201 3.84 -24.39 -21.45
CA VAL A 201 4.07 -23.51 -20.30
C VAL A 201 2.71 -23.03 -19.78
N ILE A 202 2.41 -23.35 -18.53
CA ILE A 202 1.23 -22.88 -17.82
C ILE A 202 1.61 -21.71 -16.92
N VAL A 203 0.77 -20.67 -16.92
CA VAL A 203 0.88 -19.55 -15.98
C VAL A 203 -0.44 -19.43 -15.22
N THR A 204 -0.40 -19.57 -13.90
CA THR A 204 -1.56 -19.36 -13.02
C THR A 204 -1.16 -18.47 -11.86
N HIS A 205 -2.11 -17.73 -11.28
CA HIS A 205 -1.81 -17.05 -10.00
C HIS A 205 -1.85 -18.06 -8.86
N GLN A 206 -2.94 -18.82 -8.77
CA GLN A 206 -3.11 -19.86 -7.78
C GLN A 206 -2.14 -21.04 -8.04
N PRO A 207 -1.39 -21.51 -7.03
CA PRO A 207 -0.46 -22.62 -7.16
C PRO A 207 -1.15 -23.98 -7.31
N ALA A 208 -0.39 -25.01 -7.69
CA ALA A 208 -0.89 -26.38 -7.78
C ALA A 208 -0.94 -27.03 -6.38
N TYR A 209 -1.96 -27.84 -6.12
CA TYR A 209 -2.12 -28.47 -4.80
C TYR A 209 -0.89 -29.31 -4.40
N GLY A 210 -0.42 -29.09 -3.17
CA GLY A 210 0.76 -29.72 -2.57
C GLY A 210 2.10 -29.26 -3.13
N ILE A 211 2.13 -28.20 -3.95
CA ILE A 211 3.34 -27.60 -4.51
C ILE A 211 3.28 -26.09 -4.37
N HIS A 212 4.17 -25.51 -3.56
CA HIS A 212 4.29 -24.05 -3.40
C HIS A 212 2.98 -23.39 -2.95
N ASP A 213 2.18 -24.08 -2.15
CA ASP A 213 0.79 -23.72 -1.87
C ASP A 213 0.45 -23.61 -0.39
N THR A 214 1.44 -23.44 0.47
CA THR A 214 1.21 -23.22 1.90
C THR A 214 0.98 -21.74 2.20
N ALA A 215 -0.17 -21.40 2.79
CA ALA A 215 -0.43 -20.05 3.28
C ALA A 215 0.11 -19.86 4.71
N PHE A 216 0.51 -18.62 5.07
CA PHE A 216 1.16 -18.30 6.35
C PHE A 216 0.34 -18.67 7.60
N TYR A 217 -0.99 -18.69 7.52
CA TYR A 217 -1.90 -19.08 8.61
C TYR A 217 -2.88 -20.18 8.23
N GLY A 218 -2.60 -20.94 7.16
CA GLY A 218 -3.56 -21.89 6.59
C GLY A 218 -2.92 -23.17 6.07
N GLY A 219 -3.78 -24.16 5.80
CA GLY A 219 -3.38 -25.36 5.08
C GLY A 219 -3.08 -25.08 3.60
N PRO A 220 -2.96 -26.13 2.78
CA PRO A 220 -2.75 -26.02 1.34
C PRO A 220 -3.87 -25.19 0.67
N VAL A 221 -3.50 -24.19 -0.12
CA VAL A 221 -4.42 -23.33 -0.90
C VAL A 221 -4.39 -23.63 -2.40
N GLY A 222 -3.59 -24.61 -2.82
CA GLY A 222 -3.38 -24.90 -4.23
C GLY A 222 -4.58 -25.54 -4.90
N SER A 223 -4.64 -25.44 -6.23
CA SER A 223 -5.69 -26.04 -7.05
C SER A 223 -5.41 -27.52 -7.30
N PRO A 224 -6.30 -28.45 -6.87
CA PRO A 224 -6.17 -29.87 -7.17
C PRO A 224 -6.28 -30.16 -8.67
N SER A 225 -7.17 -29.45 -9.38
CA SER A 225 -7.35 -29.64 -10.83
C SER A 225 -6.14 -29.17 -11.63
N LEU A 226 -5.45 -28.11 -11.19
CA LEU A 226 -4.19 -27.69 -11.81
C LEU A 226 -3.12 -28.78 -11.63
N ARG A 227 -3.04 -29.32 -10.41
CA ARG A 227 -2.10 -30.39 -10.10
C ARG A 227 -2.36 -31.62 -10.94
N ASP A 228 -3.61 -32.07 -11.00
CA ASP A 228 -4.04 -33.22 -11.81
C ASP A 228 -3.72 -33.00 -13.30
N TYR A 229 -4.03 -31.81 -13.84
CA TYR A 229 -3.72 -31.51 -15.24
C TYR A 229 -2.22 -31.65 -15.53
N CYS A 230 -1.35 -31.07 -14.69
CA CYS A 230 0.11 -31.14 -14.86
C CYS A 230 0.67 -32.56 -14.65
N ASP A 231 0.08 -33.37 -13.76
CA ASP A 231 0.52 -34.75 -13.53
C ASP A 231 0.14 -35.68 -14.71
N ASN A 232 -0.95 -35.38 -15.43
CA ASN A 232 -1.50 -36.23 -16.49
C ASN A 232 -1.21 -35.75 -17.92
N ASN A 233 -0.63 -34.56 -18.10
CA ASN A 233 -0.35 -33.97 -19.42
C ASN A 233 1.11 -33.52 -19.52
N HIS A 234 1.62 -33.43 -20.75
CA HIS A 234 2.99 -32.96 -20.97
C HIS A 234 3.09 -31.43 -20.79
N VAL A 235 3.39 -30.99 -19.58
CA VAL A 235 3.66 -29.59 -19.22
C VAL A 235 5.13 -29.45 -18.84
N LEU A 236 5.85 -28.51 -19.46
CA LEU A 236 7.26 -28.26 -19.16
C LEU A 236 7.41 -27.38 -17.91
N LEU A 237 6.65 -26.29 -17.85
CA LEU A 237 6.70 -25.28 -16.80
C LEU A 237 5.31 -24.97 -16.27
N CYS A 238 5.17 -24.88 -14.95
CA CYS A 238 4.00 -24.33 -14.27
C CYS A 238 4.45 -23.15 -13.41
N LEU A 239 4.17 -21.93 -13.89
CA LEU A 239 4.55 -20.67 -13.25
C LEU A 239 3.40 -20.17 -12.37
N THR A 240 3.69 -19.94 -11.09
CA THR A 240 2.68 -19.68 -10.04
C THR A 240 3.07 -18.52 -9.14
N GLY A 241 2.13 -18.02 -8.33
CA GLY A 241 2.34 -16.96 -7.33
C GLY A 241 1.47 -17.16 -6.10
N HIS A 242 0.88 -16.07 -5.60
CA HIS A 242 -0.12 -16.02 -4.52
C HIS A 242 0.40 -16.41 -3.11
N ALA A 243 1.03 -17.58 -2.97
CA ALA A 243 1.59 -18.05 -1.71
C ALA A 243 3.05 -17.57 -1.56
N HIS A 244 3.23 -16.31 -1.17
CA HIS A 244 4.54 -15.63 -1.14
C HIS A 244 5.62 -16.44 -0.42
N ASN A 245 5.30 -17.00 0.75
CA ASN A 245 6.26 -17.74 1.57
C ASN A 245 6.56 -19.16 1.06
N ALA A 246 5.73 -19.69 0.15
CA ALA A 246 5.88 -21.01 -0.42
C ALA A 246 6.55 -20.92 -1.81
N TRP A 247 7.75 -20.36 -1.84
CA TRP A 247 8.52 -20.12 -3.07
C TRP A 247 9.51 -21.24 -3.37
N GLY A 248 10.06 -21.24 -4.59
CA GLY A 248 11.10 -22.15 -5.04
C GLY A 248 10.86 -22.76 -6.41
N VAL A 249 11.67 -23.78 -6.72
CA VAL A 249 11.53 -24.60 -7.93
C VAL A 249 11.39 -26.05 -7.49
N ARG A 250 10.38 -26.75 -8.03
CA ARG A 250 10.13 -28.16 -7.75
C ARG A 250 9.89 -28.94 -9.04
N TYR A 251 10.59 -30.05 -9.21
CA TYR A 251 10.34 -30.99 -10.30
C TYR A 251 9.43 -32.11 -9.84
N ASN A 252 8.32 -32.33 -10.54
CA ASN A 252 7.38 -33.39 -10.24
C ASN A 252 6.62 -33.82 -11.50
N SER A 253 6.43 -35.13 -11.70
CA SER A 253 5.69 -35.72 -12.83
C SER A 253 6.09 -35.17 -14.21
N GLY A 254 7.37 -34.83 -14.41
CA GLY A 254 7.83 -34.25 -15.67
C GLY A 254 7.68 -32.72 -15.80
N THR A 255 7.00 -32.06 -14.85
CA THR A 255 6.77 -30.61 -14.82
C THR A 255 7.69 -29.91 -13.82
N LEU A 256 8.23 -28.74 -14.20
CA LEU A 256 8.89 -27.82 -13.28
C LEU A 256 7.89 -26.77 -12.78
N PHE A 257 7.63 -26.77 -11.47
CA PHE A 257 6.78 -25.79 -10.79
C PHE A 257 7.65 -24.68 -10.22
N LEU A 258 7.31 -23.42 -10.50
CA LEU A 258 8.07 -22.25 -10.09
C LEU A 258 7.17 -21.24 -9.37
N ASN A 259 7.63 -20.75 -8.23
CA ASN A 259 7.07 -19.59 -7.53
C ASN A 259 8.25 -18.71 -7.05
N PRO A 260 8.46 -17.49 -7.56
CA PRO A 260 9.57 -16.64 -7.16
C PRO A 260 9.38 -15.91 -5.82
N SER A 261 8.27 -16.07 -5.09
CA SER A 261 7.86 -15.13 -4.03
C SER A 261 7.36 -13.79 -4.59
N ASN A 262 7.03 -12.85 -3.70
CA ASN A 262 6.48 -11.55 -4.01
C ASN A 262 7.48 -10.62 -4.74
N PHE A 263 7.05 -10.04 -5.85
CA PHE A 263 7.82 -9.00 -6.54
C PHE A 263 7.61 -7.61 -5.93
N GLY A 264 6.38 -7.27 -5.56
CA GLY A 264 6.05 -6.06 -4.79
C GLY A 264 6.39 -6.19 -3.30
N GLU A 265 6.40 -5.06 -2.59
CA GLU A 265 6.37 -5.09 -1.13
C GLU A 265 5.02 -5.61 -0.63
N VAL A 266 5.03 -6.48 0.37
CA VAL A 266 3.81 -7.04 0.97
C VAL A 266 3.78 -6.67 2.45
N THR A 267 2.68 -6.10 2.91
CA THR A 267 2.49 -5.85 4.35
C THR A 267 1.74 -7.02 4.97
N SER A 268 2.34 -7.64 5.98
CA SER A 268 1.72 -8.73 6.72
C SER A 268 0.56 -8.24 7.59
N ALA A 269 -0.25 -9.17 8.10
CA ALA A 269 -1.30 -8.85 9.06
C ALA A 269 -0.75 -8.26 10.38
N THR A 270 0.53 -8.47 10.70
CA THR A 270 1.21 -7.89 11.87
C THR A 270 1.80 -6.50 11.58
N GLY A 271 1.65 -5.99 10.35
CA GLY A 271 2.19 -4.70 9.91
C GLY A 271 3.65 -4.74 9.47
N GLU A 272 4.29 -5.91 9.50
CA GLU A 272 5.64 -6.09 8.99
C GLU A 272 5.63 -6.06 7.46
N VAL A 273 6.52 -5.28 6.87
CA VAL A 273 6.64 -5.20 5.41
C VAL A 273 7.68 -6.22 4.96
N SER A 274 7.26 -7.24 4.22
CA SER A 274 8.16 -8.13 3.48
C SER A 274 8.64 -7.39 2.23
N GLU A 275 9.96 -7.33 2.09
CA GLU A 275 10.56 -6.80 0.87
C GLU A 275 10.25 -7.70 -0.33
N GLY A 276 10.27 -7.10 -1.51
CA GLY A 276 10.04 -7.80 -2.76
C GLY A 276 11.24 -7.77 -3.69
N GLY A 277 10.92 -7.91 -4.98
CA GLY A 277 11.85 -7.84 -6.10
C GLY A 277 12.32 -9.20 -6.58
N PHE A 278 11.73 -10.27 -6.09
CA PHE A 278 12.10 -11.63 -6.46
C PHE A 278 11.46 -12.04 -7.80
N PHE A 279 12.22 -12.68 -8.67
CA PHE A 279 11.76 -13.15 -9.98
C PHE A 279 12.61 -14.33 -10.47
N HIS A 280 12.08 -15.08 -11.45
CA HIS A 280 12.84 -16.12 -12.13
C HIS A 280 13.24 -15.68 -13.55
N GLN A 281 14.50 -15.93 -13.92
CA GLN A 281 14.93 -15.98 -15.31
C GLN A 281 15.02 -17.45 -15.74
N ILE A 282 14.46 -17.77 -16.90
CA ILE A 282 14.34 -19.13 -17.40
C ILE A 282 14.96 -19.16 -18.80
N GLU A 283 15.94 -20.04 -18.99
CA GLU A 283 16.62 -20.24 -20.26
C GLU A 283 16.11 -21.54 -20.91
N LEU A 284 15.50 -21.37 -22.07
CA LEU A 284 14.82 -22.42 -22.82
C LEU A 284 15.49 -22.60 -24.18
N THR A 285 15.74 -23.85 -24.55
CA THR A 285 16.17 -24.23 -25.90
C THR A 285 15.19 -25.26 -26.45
N GLU A 286 14.51 -24.90 -27.54
CA GLU A 286 13.41 -25.69 -28.13
C GLU A 286 12.28 -26.02 -27.13
N LYS A 287 12.26 -27.22 -26.56
CA LYS A 287 11.29 -27.69 -25.55
C LYS A 287 11.98 -28.18 -24.28
N ARG A 288 13.18 -27.67 -23.99
CA ARG A 288 13.97 -28.02 -22.82
C ARG A 288 14.31 -26.79 -22.00
N VAL A 289 14.19 -26.92 -20.68
CA VAL A 289 14.72 -25.95 -19.72
C VAL A 289 16.19 -26.26 -19.51
N GLU A 290 17.07 -25.33 -19.89
CA GLU A 290 18.51 -25.46 -19.71
C GLU A 290 18.93 -24.99 -18.32
N LYS A 291 18.38 -23.87 -17.87
CA LYS A 291 18.71 -23.22 -16.60
C LYS A 291 17.55 -22.37 -16.09
N ILE A 292 17.32 -22.41 -14.78
CA ILE A 292 16.46 -21.45 -14.07
C ILE A 292 17.34 -20.69 -13.08
N ILE A 293 17.23 -19.37 -13.08
CA ILE A 293 17.96 -18.49 -12.16
C ILE A 293 16.93 -17.76 -11.32
N PHE A 294 16.97 -17.99 -10.01
CA PHE A 294 16.24 -17.21 -9.04
C PHE A 294 17.01 -15.93 -8.73
N ARG A 295 16.36 -14.79 -8.92
CA ARG A 295 16.98 -13.47 -8.89
C ARG A 295 16.18 -12.51 -8.01
N LYS A 296 16.86 -11.46 -7.56
CA LYS A 296 16.20 -10.31 -6.92
C LYS A 296 16.68 -9.01 -7.53
N ILE A 297 15.76 -8.08 -7.75
CA ILE A 297 16.09 -6.68 -8.06
C ILE A 297 15.94 -5.82 -6.80
N SER A 298 17.00 -5.09 -6.46
CA SER A 298 17.04 -4.19 -5.31
C SER A 298 17.90 -2.97 -5.64
N ASN A 299 17.41 -1.77 -5.34
CA ASN A 299 18.10 -0.50 -5.60
C ASN A 299 18.62 -0.36 -7.05
N GLY A 300 17.84 -0.86 -8.02
CA GLY A 300 18.19 -0.85 -9.45
C GLY A 300 19.20 -1.91 -9.89
N ASN A 301 19.74 -2.73 -8.97
CA ASN A 301 20.68 -3.80 -9.26
C ASN A 301 19.99 -5.16 -9.25
N VAL A 302 20.44 -6.06 -10.12
CA VAL A 302 19.97 -7.45 -10.20
C VAL A 302 20.99 -8.36 -9.54
N PHE A 303 20.54 -9.18 -8.59
CA PHE A 303 21.34 -10.15 -7.84
C PHE A 303 20.88 -11.57 -8.19
N ASP A 304 21.83 -12.44 -8.49
CA ASP A 304 21.58 -13.87 -8.69
C ASP A 304 21.60 -14.56 -7.33
N ILE A 305 20.47 -15.18 -6.95
CA ILE A 305 20.29 -15.80 -5.64
C ILE A 305 20.59 -17.30 -5.70
N ALA A 306 19.99 -18.01 -6.65
CA ALA A 306 20.20 -19.45 -6.80
C ALA A 306 19.99 -19.89 -8.25
N ASP A 307 20.78 -20.87 -8.68
CA ASP A 307 20.62 -21.55 -9.94
C ASP A 307 19.96 -22.92 -9.75
N TYR A 308 19.16 -23.33 -10.74
CA TYR A 308 18.54 -24.65 -10.79
C TYR A 308 18.74 -25.29 -12.16
N TYR A 309 19.09 -26.57 -12.13
CA TYR A 309 19.38 -27.38 -13.32
C TYR A 309 18.76 -28.77 -13.19
N LEU A 310 18.23 -29.30 -14.28
CA LEU A 310 17.86 -30.72 -14.36
C LEU A 310 19.07 -31.53 -14.81
N LYS A 311 19.58 -32.40 -13.94
CA LYS A 311 20.65 -33.35 -14.22
C LYS A 311 20.14 -34.76 -13.99
N ASP A 312 20.12 -35.57 -15.06
CA ASP A 312 19.68 -36.97 -15.02
C ASP A 312 18.29 -37.17 -14.37
N GLY A 313 17.35 -36.27 -14.66
CA GLY A 313 15.99 -36.29 -14.11
C GLY A 313 15.87 -35.79 -12.66
N THR A 314 16.97 -35.34 -12.05
CA THR A 314 17.00 -34.77 -10.70
C THR A 314 17.23 -33.27 -10.75
N LEU A 315 16.43 -32.51 -10.00
CA LEU A 315 16.61 -31.08 -9.85
C LEU A 315 17.79 -30.81 -8.90
N THR A 316 18.82 -30.14 -9.41
CA THR A 316 19.95 -29.67 -8.63
C THR A 316 19.79 -28.17 -8.36
N GLN A 317 20.06 -27.75 -7.13
CA GLN A 317 20.05 -26.35 -6.70
C GLN A 317 21.46 -25.93 -6.29
N GLU A 318 21.89 -24.76 -6.75
CA GLU A 318 23.14 -24.11 -6.35
C GLU A 318 22.83 -22.71 -5.82
N ILE A 319 23.14 -22.45 -4.54
CA ILE A 319 22.89 -21.15 -3.91
C ILE A 319 24.10 -20.24 -4.17
N ILE A 320 23.86 -19.09 -4.79
CA ILE A 320 24.88 -18.10 -5.17
C ILE A 320 25.00 -17.04 -4.08
N ASP A 321 23.87 -16.41 -3.71
CA ASP A 321 23.78 -15.43 -2.63
C ASP A 321 23.17 -16.09 -1.38
N THR A 322 24.03 -16.63 -0.53
CA THR A 322 23.61 -17.34 0.68
C THR A 322 22.89 -16.42 1.67
N GLU A 323 23.25 -15.14 1.73
CA GLU A 323 22.67 -14.19 2.66
C GLU A 323 21.21 -13.89 2.27
N ARG A 324 20.97 -13.40 1.05
CA ARG A 324 19.61 -13.12 0.57
C ARG A 324 18.73 -14.36 0.56
N TYR A 325 19.28 -15.52 0.19
CA TYR A 325 18.55 -16.78 0.22
C TYR A 325 18.09 -17.15 1.63
N THR A 326 18.99 -17.04 2.62
CA THR A 326 18.70 -17.40 4.01
C THR A 326 17.72 -16.42 4.65
N TYR A 327 17.88 -15.12 4.39
CA TYR A 327 16.96 -14.09 4.89
C TYR A 327 15.54 -14.29 4.35
N LEU A 328 15.38 -14.50 3.03
CA LEU A 328 14.06 -14.79 2.44
C LEU A 328 13.46 -16.08 3.04
N ARG A 329 14.27 -17.14 3.19
CA ARG A 329 13.82 -18.40 3.80
C ARG A 329 13.33 -18.23 5.24
N ASN A 330 13.92 -17.31 5.98
CA ASN A 330 13.54 -16.97 7.35
C ASN A 330 12.45 -15.89 7.41
N MET A 331 11.91 -15.44 6.28
CA MET A 331 10.93 -14.35 6.18
C MET A 331 11.45 -13.03 6.78
N GLN A 332 12.73 -12.73 6.50
CA GLN A 332 13.41 -11.51 6.96
C GLN A 332 13.83 -10.66 5.77
N ASN A 333 13.81 -9.34 5.95
CA ASN A 333 14.32 -8.41 4.95
C ASN A 333 15.84 -8.32 5.01
N PHE A 334 16.49 -8.39 3.85
CA PHE A 334 17.92 -8.22 3.69
C PHE A 334 18.29 -6.84 3.13
N ASP A 335 17.60 -6.40 2.07
CA ASP A 335 17.94 -5.16 1.36
C ASP A 335 17.24 -3.93 1.95
N THR A 336 16.10 -4.14 2.60
CA THR A 336 15.28 -3.08 3.17
C THR A 336 15.74 -2.75 4.59
N ASN A 337 16.62 -1.76 4.72
CA ASN A 337 17.18 -1.32 6.01
C ASN A 337 16.28 -0.35 6.79
N THR A 338 15.12 0.03 6.24
CA THR A 338 14.18 0.97 6.88
C THR A 338 12.89 0.23 7.23
N VAL A 339 12.74 -0.14 8.51
CA VAL A 339 11.47 -0.65 9.03
C VAL A 339 10.46 0.49 8.99
N LYS A 340 9.44 0.40 8.14
CA LYS A 340 8.29 1.32 8.18
C LYS A 340 7.55 1.03 9.50
N TYR A 341 7.50 2.03 10.39
CA TYR A 341 7.26 1.88 11.83
C TYR A 341 5.81 2.23 12.26
N SER A 342 5.30 1.55 13.29
CA SER A 342 4.00 1.79 13.97
C SER A 342 4.20 2.76 15.14
N HIS A 343 3.43 3.84 15.21
CA HIS A 343 3.57 4.86 16.26
C HIS A 343 3.09 4.37 17.64
N ILE A 344 3.36 5.14 18.71
CA ILE A 344 2.79 4.85 20.04
C ILE A 344 1.24 4.88 20.03
N PRO A 345 0.55 4.06 20.85
CA PRO A 345 -0.90 3.88 20.76
C PRO A 345 -1.73 5.16 20.89
N GLU A 346 -1.32 6.12 21.73
CA GLU A 346 -2.02 7.39 21.89
C GLU A 346 -1.94 8.27 20.63
N ILE A 347 -0.84 8.19 19.89
CA ILE A 347 -0.64 8.90 18.62
C ILE A 347 -1.45 8.22 17.52
N GLU A 348 -1.50 6.88 17.50
CA GLU A 348 -2.33 6.13 16.56
C GLU A 348 -3.82 6.46 16.77
N LEU A 349 -4.27 6.46 18.03
CA LEU A 349 -5.64 6.81 18.40
C LEU A 349 -5.98 8.26 18.01
N PHE A 350 -5.09 9.21 18.28
CA PHE A 350 -5.26 10.60 17.84
C PHE A 350 -5.33 10.71 16.32
N ASN A 351 -4.43 10.03 15.61
CA ASN A 351 -4.38 10.06 14.15
C ASN A 351 -5.62 9.42 13.51
N ASP A 352 -6.20 8.40 14.12
CA ASP A 352 -7.47 7.81 13.72
C ASP A 352 -8.63 8.80 13.85
N ILE A 353 -8.72 9.47 15.01
CA ILE A 353 -9.76 10.50 15.24
C ILE A 353 -9.58 11.67 14.28
N LYS A 354 -8.35 12.18 14.13
CA LYS A 354 -7.99 13.24 13.18
C LYS A 354 -8.36 12.86 11.75
N ARG A 355 -8.07 11.62 11.34
CA ARG A 355 -8.41 11.11 9.99
C ARG A 355 -9.92 11.10 9.76
N PHE A 356 -10.71 10.81 10.78
CA PHE A 356 -12.17 10.90 10.70
C PHE A 356 -12.63 12.35 10.51
N PHE A 357 -12.22 13.30 11.35
CA PHE A 357 -12.65 14.70 11.22
C PHE A 357 -12.23 15.31 9.87
N ARG A 358 -11.02 14.98 9.38
CA ARG A 358 -10.55 15.42 8.06
C ARG A 358 -11.38 14.91 6.88
N MET A 359 -12.24 13.91 7.06
CA MET A 359 -13.19 13.51 6.01
C MET A 359 -14.24 14.59 5.73
N PHE A 360 -14.48 15.46 6.70
CA PHE A 360 -15.48 16.52 6.64
C PHE A 360 -14.79 17.89 6.52
N GLN A 361 -13.66 17.92 5.81
CA GLN A 361 -12.83 19.11 5.74
C GLN A 361 -13.63 20.30 5.22
N THR A 362 -13.61 21.41 5.95
CA THR A 362 -14.39 22.60 5.61
C THR A 362 -13.68 23.46 4.57
N PRO A 363 -14.42 24.22 3.73
CA PRO A 363 -13.83 25.20 2.82
C PRO A 363 -12.93 26.19 3.53
N GLU A 364 -13.31 26.63 4.73
CA GLU A 364 -12.54 27.56 5.56
C GLU A 364 -11.20 26.96 6.01
N THR A 365 -11.09 25.63 6.13
CA THR A 365 -9.79 24.97 6.34
C THR A 365 -8.95 25.03 5.08
N GLU A 366 -9.51 24.74 3.90
CA GLU A 366 -8.76 24.80 2.63
C GLU A 366 -8.23 26.22 2.38
N ASP A 367 -9.05 27.26 2.57
CA ASP A 367 -8.64 28.66 2.40
C ASP A 367 -7.42 29.03 3.28
N ARG A 368 -7.37 28.49 4.51
CA ARG A 368 -6.24 28.71 5.43
C ARG A 368 -4.99 27.97 4.98
N ILE A 369 -5.14 26.76 4.43
CA ILE A 369 -4.02 25.96 3.96
C ILE A 369 -3.43 26.55 2.69
N ASP A 370 -4.26 26.95 1.73
CA ASP A 370 -3.84 27.63 0.51
C ASP A 370 -3.05 28.90 0.86
N MET A 371 -3.53 29.67 1.84
CA MET A 371 -2.81 30.84 2.34
C MET A 371 -1.44 30.51 2.95
N LEU A 372 -1.33 29.43 3.74
CA LEU A 372 -0.05 29.01 4.29
C LEU A 372 0.92 28.51 3.20
N GLU A 373 0.40 27.87 2.14
CA GLU A 373 1.19 27.50 0.97
C GLU A 373 1.68 28.73 0.19
N GLU A 374 0.85 29.78 0.04
CA GLU A 374 1.26 31.06 -0.51
C GLU A 374 2.38 31.71 0.31
N VAL A 375 2.26 31.71 1.64
CA VAL A 375 3.31 32.19 2.55
C VAL A 375 4.62 31.44 2.29
N VAL A 376 4.61 30.12 2.26
CA VAL A 376 5.79 29.32 1.94
C VAL A 376 6.38 29.71 0.59
N GLN A 377 5.54 29.89 -0.44
CA GLN A 377 6.02 30.23 -1.77
C GLN A 377 6.70 31.60 -1.81
N LEU A 378 6.18 32.58 -1.06
CA LEU A 378 6.80 33.89 -0.95
C LEU A 378 8.19 33.82 -0.30
N PHE A 379 8.35 32.96 0.71
CA PHE A 379 9.65 32.71 1.34
C PHE A 379 10.65 32.07 0.37
N LYS A 380 10.19 31.13 -0.44
CA LYS A 380 11.02 30.48 -1.43
C LYS A 380 11.42 31.41 -2.58
N ASP A 381 10.48 32.16 -3.15
CA ASP A 381 10.71 32.92 -4.38
C ASP A 381 11.27 34.33 -4.15
N LYS A 382 10.79 35.04 -3.12
CA LYS A 382 11.18 36.44 -2.85
C LYS A 382 12.31 36.57 -1.84
N ILE A 383 12.31 35.72 -0.82
CA ILE A 383 13.26 35.80 0.29
C ILE A 383 14.46 34.87 0.04
N LYS A 384 14.29 33.84 -0.80
CA LYS A 384 15.26 32.78 -1.06
C LYS A 384 15.69 32.03 0.21
N ASP A 385 14.78 31.92 1.16
CA ASP A 385 15.00 31.25 2.44
C ASP A 385 13.76 30.40 2.76
N PRO A 386 13.77 29.10 2.38
CA PRO A 386 12.60 28.25 2.50
C PRO A 386 12.28 27.96 3.98
N ILE A 387 10.99 27.97 4.29
CA ILE A 387 10.44 27.54 5.57
C ILE A 387 9.42 26.44 5.35
N ALA A 388 9.09 25.69 6.39
CA ALA A 388 7.96 24.77 6.41
C ALA A 388 7.12 25.00 7.66
N MET A 389 5.91 24.45 7.68
CA MET A 389 5.02 24.59 8.83
C MET A 389 4.30 23.28 9.12
N ASP A 390 4.00 23.02 10.39
CA ASP A 390 3.07 21.97 10.79
C ASP A 390 1.86 22.64 11.45
N VAL A 391 0.68 22.45 10.87
CA VAL A 391 -0.56 23.03 11.40
C VAL A 391 -1.14 22.19 12.54
N MET A 392 -1.75 22.87 13.49
CA MET A 392 -2.39 22.32 14.69
C MET A 392 -3.86 22.77 14.77
N GLY A 393 -4.53 22.39 15.87
CA GLY A 393 -5.89 22.84 16.16
C GLY A 393 -6.93 22.51 15.07
N SER A 394 -7.82 23.47 14.82
CA SER A 394 -8.95 23.32 13.89
C SER A 394 -8.50 23.00 12.45
N VAL A 395 -7.40 23.63 12.01
CA VAL A 395 -6.84 23.45 10.65
C VAL A 395 -6.25 22.03 10.49
N ASN A 396 -5.58 21.51 11.51
CA ASN A 396 -5.07 20.13 11.51
C ASN A 396 -6.18 19.08 11.48
N MET A 397 -7.28 19.35 12.20
CA MET A 397 -8.45 18.47 12.26
C MET A 397 -9.35 18.56 11.01
N GLY A 398 -9.16 19.60 10.20
CA GLY A 398 -9.96 19.83 9.00
C GLY A 398 -11.26 20.59 9.24
N ILE A 399 -11.54 21.07 10.46
CA ILE A 399 -12.85 21.62 10.82
C ILE A 399 -12.69 23.04 11.33
N SER A 400 -12.42 23.96 10.40
CA SER A 400 -12.30 25.40 10.65
C SER A 400 -13.58 26.14 10.22
N TYR A 401 -13.91 27.21 10.92
CA TYR A 401 -14.96 28.18 10.59
C TYR A 401 -14.30 29.56 10.37
N ASN A 402 -15.06 30.55 9.88
CA ASN A 402 -14.54 31.91 9.64
C ASN A 402 -13.81 32.53 10.83
N THR A 403 -14.29 32.29 12.05
CA THR A 403 -13.68 32.80 13.30
C THR A 403 -12.57 31.90 13.86
N SER A 404 -12.14 30.87 13.13
CA SER A 404 -11.07 29.98 13.60
C SER A 404 -9.71 30.60 13.32
N ASP A 405 -8.88 30.57 14.35
CA ASP A 405 -7.46 30.86 14.29
C ASP A 405 -6.69 29.81 13.47
N ILE A 406 -5.45 30.16 13.12
CA ILE A 406 -4.46 29.26 12.57
C ILE A 406 -3.36 29.04 13.60
N ASP A 407 -3.33 27.83 14.17
CA ASP A 407 -2.24 27.38 15.04
C ASP A 407 -1.20 26.63 14.23
N PHE A 408 0.08 27.02 14.31
CA PHE A 408 1.14 26.27 13.62
C PHE A 408 2.52 26.39 14.25
N VAL A 409 3.35 25.41 13.93
CA VAL A 409 4.78 25.37 14.23
C VAL A 409 5.55 25.69 12.96
N ILE A 410 6.62 26.46 13.06
CA ILE A 410 7.47 26.81 11.91
C ILE A 410 8.79 26.03 11.96
N TYR A 411 9.21 25.53 10.80
CA TYR A 411 10.52 24.93 10.58
C TYR A 411 11.39 25.82 9.68
N PHE A 412 12.65 26.00 10.07
CA PHE A 412 13.61 26.81 9.34
C PHE A 412 15.03 26.25 9.55
N ARG A 413 16.00 26.80 8.80
CA ARG A 413 17.43 26.52 8.97
C ARG A 413 18.19 27.82 9.22
N CYS A 414 18.94 27.89 10.32
CA CYS A 414 19.62 29.11 10.76
C CYS A 414 21.14 29.07 10.63
N GLY A 415 21.73 27.94 10.23
CA GLY A 415 23.18 27.77 10.26
C GLY A 415 23.75 27.75 11.68
N THR A 416 25.08 27.78 11.80
CA THR A 416 25.82 27.54 13.06
C THR A 416 25.81 28.70 14.06
N GLU A 417 25.27 29.86 13.69
CA GLU A 417 25.35 31.10 14.51
C GLU A 417 24.18 31.29 15.47
N CYS A 418 23.17 30.41 15.45
CA CYS A 418 21.98 30.53 16.29
C CYS A 418 21.86 29.37 17.28
N GLN A 419 22.44 29.54 18.48
CA GLN A 419 22.44 28.55 19.55
C GLN A 419 21.55 28.93 20.75
N GLY A 420 20.73 29.98 20.64
CA GLY A 420 19.95 30.54 21.74
C GLY A 420 18.43 30.59 21.50
N ASP A 421 17.74 31.15 22.50
CA ASP A 421 16.29 31.35 22.57
C ASP A 421 15.71 31.98 21.30
N PHE A 422 14.52 31.52 20.93
CA PHE A 422 13.82 31.84 19.68
C PHE A 422 13.65 33.36 19.46
N SER A 423 13.50 34.11 20.55
CA SER A 423 13.38 35.57 20.59
C SER A 423 14.62 36.31 20.05
N GLN A 424 15.78 35.65 20.01
CA GLN A 424 17.07 36.27 19.71
C GLN A 424 17.52 36.06 18.26
N CYS A 425 16.96 35.09 17.54
CA CYS A 425 17.33 34.84 16.14
C CYS A 425 16.81 35.94 15.20
N GLU A 426 17.68 36.51 14.37
CA GLU A 426 17.27 37.55 13.41
C GLU A 426 16.42 36.97 12.27
N ARG A 427 16.74 35.75 11.82
CA ARG A 427 15.97 35.06 10.78
C ARG A 427 14.57 34.71 11.25
N SER A 428 14.41 34.23 12.49
CA SER A 428 13.08 33.93 13.04
C SER A 428 12.24 35.20 13.19
N ARG A 429 12.83 36.30 13.68
CA ARG A 429 12.15 37.60 13.80
C ARG A 429 11.71 38.15 12.46
N ARG A 430 12.54 38.00 11.43
CA ARG A 430 12.19 38.36 10.05
C ARG A 430 11.07 37.48 9.53
N ALA A 431 11.12 36.17 9.77
CA ALA A 431 10.08 35.24 9.34
C ALA A 431 8.73 35.57 9.98
N MET A 432 8.71 35.79 11.29
CA MET A 432 7.51 36.20 12.03
C MET A 432 6.91 37.49 11.48
N ARG A 433 7.71 38.54 11.25
CA ARG A 433 7.21 39.81 10.72
C ARG A 433 6.49 39.64 9.38
N ILE A 434 7.07 38.85 8.48
CA ILE A 434 6.52 38.63 7.13
C ILE A 434 5.24 37.79 7.21
N ILE A 435 5.24 36.77 8.06
CA ILE A 435 4.05 35.96 8.33
C ILE A 435 2.94 36.85 8.92
N SER A 436 3.25 37.74 9.86
CA SER A 436 2.28 38.70 10.42
C SER A 436 1.74 39.68 9.37
N GLU A 437 2.57 40.18 8.46
CA GLU A 437 2.13 41.06 7.37
C GLU A 437 1.17 40.36 6.40
N ILE A 438 1.41 39.08 6.11
CA ILE A 438 0.60 38.31 5.16
C ILE A 438 -0.68 37.78 5.83
N LEU A 439 -0.55 37.05 6.93
CA LEU A 439 -1.66 36.40 7.61
C LEU A 439 -2.49 37.36 8.46
N GLY A 440 -1.83 38.29 9.16
CA GLY A 440 -2.49 39.17 10.14
C GLY A 440 -3.48 40.18 9.54
N THR A 441 -3.54 40.28 8.22
CA THR A 441 -4.56 41.07 7.52
C THR A 441 -5.85 40.28 7.23
N ARG A 442 -5.83 38.95 7.39
CA ARG A 442 -6.91 38.05 6.97
C ARG A 442 -7.34 37.04 8.03
N PHE A 443 -6.43 36.61 8.89
CA PHE A 443 -6.68 35.57 9.89
C PHE A 443 -6.00 35.92 11.21
N ASP A 444 -6.68 35.59 12.32
CA ASP A 444 -6.01 35.44 13.61
C ASP A 444 -5.15 34.17 13.55
N PHE A 445 -3.94 34.24 14.10
CA PHE A 445 -3.02 33.11 14.07
C PHE A 445 -2.07 33.14 15.26
N ASP A 446 -1.63 31.97 15.69
CA ASP A 446 -0.65 31.78 16.74
C ASP A 446 0.48 30.87 16.25
N ILE A 447 1.71 31.38 16.37
CA ILE A 447 2.93 30.60 16.14
C ILE A 447 3.28 29.93 17.48
N LEU A 448 2.95 28.65 17.58
CA LEU A 448 3.08 27.90 18.83
C LEU A 448 4.52 27.54 19.15
N ASP A 449 5.31 27.25 18.12
CA ASP A 449 6.69 26.83 18.28
C ASP A 449 7.48 27.06 16.99
N CYS A 450 8.80 26.98 17.12
CA CYS A 450 9.76 27.25 16.06
C CYS A 450 10.97 26.33 16.19
N ILE A 451 11.14 25.48 15.18
CA ILE A 451 12.10 24.38 15.19
C ILE A 451 13.21 24.64 14.18
N ASN A 452 14.44 24.77 14.69
CA ASN A 452 15.63 24.86 13.86
C ASN A 452 16.06 23.46 13.41
N LEU A 453 15.87 23.16 12.13
CA LEU A 453 16.19 21.85 11.54
C LEU A 453 17.68 21.52 11.58
N ASP A 454 18.58 22.51 11.63
CA ASP A 454 20.02 22.25 11.74
C ASP A 454 20.39 21.67 13.12
N LEU A 455 19.70 22.11 14.19
CA LEU A 455 19.88 21.56 15.53
C LEU A 455 19.29 20.16 15.66
N VAL A 456 18.12 19.93 15.06
CA VAL A 456 17.49 18.60 15.00
C VAL A 456 18.41 17.63 14.27
N GLU A 457 18.90 18.02 13.09
CA GLU A 457 19.81 17.21 12.29
C GLU A 457 21.10 16.88 13.06
N LYS A 458 21.71 17.87 13.72
CA LYS A 458 22.88 17.67 14.58
C LYS A 458 22.59 16.69 15.70
N SER A 459 21.49 16.87 16.43
CA SER A 459 21.10 16.00 17.55
C SER A 459 20.84 14.56 17.10
N ILE A 460 20.22 14.35 15.93
CA ILE A 460 20.04 12.99 15.37
C ILE A 460 21.39 12.35 15.07
N ARG A 461 22.33 13.09 14.45
CA ARG A 461 23.67 12.58 14.12
C ARG A 461 24.49 12.25 15.37
N GLU A 462 24.36 13.05 16.41
CA GLU A 462 25.05 12.88 17.70
C GLU A 462 24.33 11.90 18.65
N LYS A 463 23.15 11.39 18.25
CA LYS A 463 22.26 10.57 19.10
C LYS A 463 21.99 11.22 20.45
N ASN A 464 21.72 12.52 20.46
CA ASN A 464 21.40 13.26 21.67
C ASN A 464 19.91 13.11 22.02
N TYR A 465 19.61 12.16 22.91
CA TYR A 465 18.25 11.84 23.39
C TYR A 465 17.63 12.98 24.21
N GLU A 466 18.45 13.83 24.82
CA GLU A 466 18.03 14.93 25.71
C GLU A 466 17.81 16.25 24.96
N CYS A 467 17.92 16.26 23.63
CA CYS A 467 17.71 17.47 22.86
C CYS A 467 16.21 17.82 22.78
N GLU A 468 15.78 18.81 23.56
CA GLU A 468 14.39 19.29 23.60
C GLU A 468 13.84 19.66 22.22
N THR A 469 14.65 20.29 21.36
CA THR A 469 14.25 20.67 20.00
C THR A 469 13.95 19.45 19.12
N THR A 470 14.73 18.38 19.26
CA THR A 470 14.51 17.12 18.53
C THR A 470 13.29 16.38 19.08
N GLN A 471 13.11 16.31 20.40
CA GLN A 471 11.93 15.71 21.02
C GLN A 471 10.63 16.41 20.54
N ARG A 472 10.61 17.75 20.55
CA ARG A 472 9.48 18.53 20.03
C ARG A 472 9.26 18.32 18.53
N PHE A 473 10.34 18.26 17.74
CA PHE A 473 10.25 17.90 16.32
C PHE A 473 9.53 16.57 16.12
N VAL A 474 9.98 15.51 16.81
CA VAL A 474 9.35 14.16 16.73
C VAL A 474 7.87 14.21 17.13
N ALA A 475 7.53 14.95 18.17
CA ALA A 475 6.15 15.12 18.61
C ALA A 475 5.26 15.72 17.51
N TYR A 476 5.65 16.87 16.94
CA TYR A 476 4.87 17.54 15.91
C TYR A 476 4.72 16.68 14.66
N ARG A 477 5.81 16.05 14.20
CA ARG A 477 5.81 15.17 13.03
C ARG A 477 4.85 14.00 13.13
N SER A 478 4.63 13.52 14.34
CA SER A 478 3.78 12.35 14.59
C SER A 478 2.27 12.68 14.61
N MET A 479 1.89 13.96 14.74
CA MET A 479 0.50 14.38 14.97
C MET A 479 -0.01 15.49 14.07
N CYS A 480 0.87 16.26 13.43
CA CYS A 480 0.47 17.45 12.70
C CYS A 480 0.34 17.20 11.20
N ARG A 481 -0.19 18.19 10.49
CA ARG A 481 -0.27 18.21 9.03
C ARG A 481 0.75 19.22 8.51
N SER A 482 1.58 18.80 7.55
CA SER A 482 2.66 19.64 7.03
C SER A 482 2.26 20.51 5.85
N ILE A 483 2.82 21.71 5.85
CA ILE A 483 2.93 22.65 4.74
C ILE A 483 4.41 22.71 4.35
N ASN A 484 4.70 22.54 3.06
CA ASN A 484 6.06 22.39 2.52
C ASN A 484 6.86 21.20 3.07
N TYR A 485 6.26 20.01 3.02
CA TYR A 485 6.89 18.78 3.49
C TYR A 485 8.29 18.52 2.92
N ARG A 486 8.54 18.89 1.66
CA ARG A 486 9.83 18.70 0.98
C ARG A 486 11.02 19.31 1.74
N PHE A 487 10.80 20.38 2.49
CA PHE A 487 11.86 21.02 3.28
C PHE A 487 12.17 20.28 4.58
N ILE A 488 11.18 19.58 5.14
CA ILE A 488 11.29 18.76 6.36
C ILE A 488 11.86 17.37 6.04
N ALA A 489 11.45 16.79 4.91
CA ALA A 489 11.69 15.39 4.55
C ALA A 489 13.14 14.91 4.77
N PRO A 490 14.21 15.64 4.41
CA PRO A 490 15.58 15.15 4.61
C PRO A 490 15.95 14.89 6.08
N VAL A 491 15.42 15.68 7.01
CA VAL A 491 15.67 15.53 8.45
C VAL A 491 14.83 14.41 9.03
N GLU A 492 13.59 14.27 8.58
CA GLU A 492 12.72 13.14 8.96
C GLU A 492 13.26 11.81 8.43
N ASP A 493 13.78 11.78 7.20
CA ASP A 493 14.46 10.62 6.62
C ASP A 493 15.71 10.25 7.42
N LEU A 494 16.46 11.24 7.91
CA LEU A 494 17.61 11.01 8.78
C LEU A 494 17.19 10.40 10.12
N LEU A 495 16.10 10.90 10.73
CA LEU A 495 15.53 10.34 11.95
C LEU A 495 15.06 8.89 11.74
N ASN A 496 14.43 8.59 10.59
CA ASN A 496 13.90 7.26 10.27
C ASN A 496 14.99 6.20 10.03
N ARG A 497 16.26 6.61 9.86
CA ARG A 497 17.39 5.66 9.75
C ARG A 497 17.78 5.06 11.10
N ASP A 498 17.43 5.70 12.22
CA ASP A 498 17.69 5.19 13.57
C ASP A 498 16.37 5.07 14.36
N ILE A 499 15.74 3.92 14.19
CA ILE A 499 14.39 3.65 14.71
C ILE A 499 14.39 3.51 16.24
N LEU A 500 15.49 3.02 16.82
CA LEU A 500 15.64 2.94 18.27
C LEU A 500 15.70 4.35 18.86
N PHE A 501 16.50 5.23 18.26
CA PHE A 501 16.57 6.65 18.64
C PHE A 501 15.20 7.33 18.53
N ARG A 502 14.48 7.12 17.42
CA ARG A 502 13.13 7.64 17.23
C ARG A 502 12.15 7.14 18.29
N LYS A 503 12.13 5.83 18.59
CA LYS A 503 11.22 5.22 19.56
C LYS A 503 11.43 5.76 20.97
N GLU A 504 12.68 5.97 21.36
CA GLU A 504 13.03 6.53 22.67
C GLU A 504 12.56 7.99 22.80
N LEU A 505 12.74 8.79 21.75
CA LEU A 505 12.21 10.16 21.67
C LEU A 505 10.67 10.21 21.65
N GLU A 506 10.00 9.30 20.94
CA GLU A 506 8.53 9.21 20.97
C GLU A 506 8.02 8.78 22.36
N GLY A 507 8.76 7.89 23.04
CA GLY A 507 8.45 7.45 24.41
C GLY A 507 8.56 8.58 25.44
N SER A 508 9.54 9.47 25.31
CA SER A 508 9.65 10.64 26.19
C SER A 508 8.48 11.62 25.96
N VAL A 509 8.05 11.78 24.70
CA VAL A 509 6.88 12.60 24.31
C VAL A 509 5.55 11.99 24.80
N GLN A 510 5.43 10.66 24.90
CA GLN A 510 4.22 9.99 25.38
C GLN A 510 3.76 10.48 26.76
N SER A 511 4.72 10.72 27.68
CA SER A 511 4.43 11.20 29.04
C SER A 511 3.84 12.61 29.02
N TYR A 512 4.32 13.48 28.13
CA TYR A 512 3.78 14.83 27.91
C TYR A 512 2.40 14.80 27.26
N LEU A 513 2.21 13.94 26.24
CA LEU A 513 0.91 13.79 25.58
C LEU A 513 -0.19 13.34 26.55
N ARG A 514 0.13 12.42 27.46
CA ARG A 514 -0.82 11.98 28.50
C ARG A 514 -1.31 13.12 29.40
N ILE A 515 -0.43 14.08 29.71
CA ILE A 515 -0.79 15.26 30.50
C ILE A 515 -1.65 16.21 29.65
N PHE A 516 -1.27 16.46 28.40
CA PHE A 516 -2.02 17.33 27.48
C PHE A 516 -3.43 16.80 27.17
N THR A 517 -3.61 15.48 27.00
CA THR A 517 -4.93 14.87 26.74
C THR A 517 -5.94 15.11 27.84
N THR A 518 -5.47 15.33 29.08
CA THR A 518 -6.32 15.58 30.26
C THR A 518 -6.56 17.06 30.56
N THR A 519 -6.08 17.97 29.70
CA THR A 519 -6.24 19.41 29.91
C THR A 519 -7.61 19.91 29.46
N SER A 520 -8.24 20.77 30.27
CA SER A 520 -9.55 21.37 29.99
C SER A 520 -9.63 22.08 28.61
N PRO A 521 -8.63 22.86 28.16
CA PRO A 521 -8.65 23.48 26.83
C PRO A 521 -8.69 22.47 25.68
N HIS A 522 -7.98 21.35 25.78
CA HIS A 522 -7.95 20.32 24.73
C HIS A 522 -9.29 19.58 24.61
N MET A 523 -9.91 19.26 25.75
CA MET A 523 -11.26 18.69 25.79
C MET A 523 -12.31 19.65 25.19
N ILE A 524 -12.20 20.95 25.48
CA ILE A 524 -13.06 22.00 24.89
C ILE A 524 -12.89 22.05 23.37
N SER A 525 -11.68 21.89 22.85
CA SER A 525 -11.43 21.84 21.41
C SER A 525 -12.14 20.66 20.74
N PHE A 526 -12.16 19.47 21.36
CA PHE A 526 -12.92 18.33 20.83
C PHE A 526 -14.43 18.57 20.82
N LYS A 527 -14.98 19.21 21.86
CA LYS A 527 -16.39 19.64 21.87
C LYS A 527 -16.69 20.66 20.77
N LYS A 528 -15.77 21.58 20.48
CA LYS A 528 -15.89 22.52 19.34
C LYS A 528 -15.90 21.76 18.01
N TYR A 529 -15.03 20.77 17.83
CA TYR A 529 -14.99 19.97 16.60
C TYR A 529 -16.29 19.17 16.40
N GLU A 530 -16.81 18.54 17.46
CA GLU A 530 -18.08 17.82 17.41
C GLU A 530 -19.27 18.75 17.12
N SER A 531 -19.30 19.94 17.73
CA SER A 531 -20.34 20.94 17.47
C SER A 531 -20.32 21.42 16.02
N ARG A 532 -19.13 21.71 15.46
CA ARG A 532 -18.98 22.14 14.06
C ARG A 532 -19.33 21.02 13.08
N LEU A 533 -18.94 19.78 13.40
CA LEU A 533 -19.33 18.59 12.64
C LEU A 533 -20.85 18.41 12.63
N SER A 534 -21.50 18.60 13.79
CA SER A 534 -22.96 18.54 13.91
C SER A 534 -23.66 19.63 13.11
N ALA A 535 -23.10 20.84 13.07
CA ALA A 535 -23.62 21.94 12.26
C ALA A 535 -23.48 21.69 10.74
N LEU A 536 -22.56 20.82 10.30
CA LEU A 536 -22.49 20.30 8.92
C LEU A 536 -23.52 19.19 8.65
N GLY A 537 -24.41 18.89 9.60
CA GLY A 537 -25.41 17.83 9.50
C GLY A 537 -24.86 16.42 9.74
N VAL A 538 -23.62 16.29 10.24
CA VAL A 538 -22.95 15.01 10.41
C VAL A 538 -23.00 14.59 11.88
N ARG A 539 -23.64 13.45 12.16
CA ARG A 539 -23.63 12.84 13.51
C ARG A 539 -22.33 12.06 13.71
N LEU A 540 -21.70 12.26 14.86
CA LEU A 540 -20.48 11.55 15.26
C LEU A 540 -20.80 10.05 15.49
N PRO A 541 -20.19 9.12 14.74
CA PRO A 541 -20.41 7.68 14.93
C PRO A 541 -19.95 7.21 16.30
N GLU A 542 -20.66 6.24 16.87
CA GLU A 542 -20.37 5.71 18.21
C GLU A 542 -18.96 5.08 18.31
N SER A 543 -18.46 4.50 17.22
CA SER A 543 -17.08 3.99 17.16
C SER A 543 -16.03 5.09 17.32
N ILE A 544 -16.27 6.27 16.74
CA ILE A 544 -15.37 7.44 16.87
C ILE A 544 -15.56 8.12 18.22
N ARG A 545 -16.80 8.19 18.73
CA ARG A 545 -17.08 8.68 20.08
C ARG A 545 -16.30 7.87 21.12
N ARG A 546 -16.34 6.53 21.05
CA ARG A 546 -15.53 5.66 21.92
C ARG A 546 -14.04 5.93 21.81
N LYS A 547 -13.52 6.15 20.59
CA LYS A 547 -12.11 6.53 20.39
C LYS A 547 -11.77 7.87 21.03
N ILE A 548 -12.65 8.87 20.92
CA ILE A 548 -12.49 10.19 21.57
C ILE A 548 -12.53 10.04 23.09
N THR A 549 -13.51 9.33 23.65
CA THR A 549 -13.60 9.03 25.08
C THR A 549 -12.35 8.31 25.58
N GLN A 550 -11.88 7.29 24.84
CA GLN A 550 -10.65 6.56 25.14
C GLN A 550 -9.41 7.47 25.09
N TYR A 551 -9.34 8.38 24.12
CA TYR A 551 -8.24 9.31 23.94
C TYR A 551 -8.20 10.39 25.02
N LEU A 552 -9.36 10.93 25.39
CA LEU A 552 -9.52 11.95 26.43
C LEU A 552 -9.56 11.35 27.85
N LYS A 553 -9.66 10.02 27.97
CA LYS A 553 -9.80 9.28 29.23
C LYS A 553 -11.02 9.74 30.05
N GLU A 554 -12.13 10.07 29.38
CA GLU A 554 -13.40 10.34 30.03
C GLU A 554 -14.01 9.01 30.52
N GLU A 555 -14.46 8.94 31.78
CA GLU A 555 -15.26 7.78 32.22
C GLU A 555 -16.60 7.78 31.46
N PRO A 556 -17.08 6.62 30.96
CA PRO A 556 -18.35 6.56 30.26
C PRO A 556 -19.49 6.94 31.23
N SER A 557 -20.20 8.01 30.90
CA SER A 557 -21.42 8.45 31.60
C SER A 557 -22.62 7.55 31.31
#